data_AF-A0A926KTA5-F1
#
_entry.id   AF-A0A926KTA5-F1
#
_cell.length_a   1.000
_cell.length_b   1.000
_cell.length_c   1.000
_cell.angle_alpha   90.00
_cell.angle_beta   90.00
_cell.angle_gamma   90.00
#
_symmetry.space_group_name_H-M   'P 1'
#
loop_
_entity.id
_entity.type
_entity.pdbx_description
1 polymer ?
#
loop_
_entity_poly.entity_id
_entity_poly.type
_entity_poly.pdbx_seq_one_letter_code
_entity_poly.pdbx_strand_id
1 'polypeptide(L)'
;MNKLQLFQGTDRGYELDQTFTRAQGATMLLRLFGWEAAAANAQGLTSPFTDVPAEHWAAKSVAFAHGKSLVHGVTNESFAPDASMTGAQFIALTLRALGYAEAEPQQASELAASSGLLGAGDAKQFAQAAVFRRDDMVAVAYSAIQTKLKGSGKTLLQKLVEDDKTVSAEAAAASGLYKKSAATSNDPMDQIEKAIEDALRK
;
A
#
# COMPACT_ATOMS: atom_id res chain seq x y z
N MET A 1 -0.54 -7.82 -9.72
CA MET A 1 -1.42 -6.72 -9.28
C MET A 1 -2.90 -7.01 -9.47
N ASN A 2 -3.42 -7.24 -10.69
CA ASN A 2 -4.85 -7.51 -10.91
C ASN A 2 -5.37 -8.79 -10.22
N LYS A 3 -4.61 -9.90 -10.30
CA LYS A 3 -4.95 -11.15 -9.58
C LYS A 3 -5.01 -10.99 -8.05
N LEU A 4 -4.35 -9.96 -7.52
CA LEU A 4 -4.36 -9.62 -6.09
C LEU A 4 -5.45 -8.59 -5.75
N GLN A 5 -6.21 -8.09 -6.75
CA GLN A 5 -7.20 -7.02 -6.62
C GLN A 5 -6.68 -5.68 -6.05
N LEU A 6 -5.35 -5.52 -5.94
CA LEU A 6 -4.70 -4.33 -5.39
C LEU A 6 -4.61 -3.15 -6.37
N PHE A 7 -5.02 -3.36 -7.64
CA PHE A 7 -5.03 -2.31 -8.65
C PHE A 7 -6.27 -2.44 -9.53
N GLN A 8 -6.95 -1.32 -9.75
CA GLN A 8 -8.17 -1.25 -10.57
C GLN A 8 -7.95 -0.21 -11.68
N GLY A 9 -8.34 -0.59 -12.91
CA GLY A 9 -8.42 0.30 -14.06
C GLY A 9 -9.72 1.12 -14.06
N THR A 10 -9.95 1.86 -15.13
CA THR A 10 -11.22 2.50 -15.46
C THR A 10 -11.95 1.68 -16.53
N ASP A 11 -13.12 2.16 -16.98
CA ASP A 11 -13.86 1.57 -18.09
C ASP A 11 -13.08 1.56 -19.42
N ARG A 12 -11.95 2.28 -19.50
CA ARG A 12 -11.06 2.34 -20.67
C ARG A 12 -9.77 1.52 -20.49
N GLY A 13 -9.70 0.65 -19.49
CA GLY A 13 -8.51 -0.14 -19.16
C GLY A 13 -7.68 0.48 -18.05
N TYR A 14 -6.38 0.18 -17.98
CA TYR A 14 -5.54 0.59 -16.86
C TYR A 14 -5.00 2.02 -16.94
N GLU A 15 -5.06 2.62 -18.13
CA GLU A 15 -4.59 3.98 -18.43
C GLU A 15 -3.17 4.24 -17.87
N LEU A 16 -2.27 3.27 -18.04
CA LEU A 16 -0.95 3.27 -17.40
C LEU A 16 -0.08 4.47 -17.80
N ASP A 17 -0.29 4.99 -19.01
CA ASP A 17 0.43 6.17 -19.51
C ASP A 17 -0.07 7.50 -18.93
N GLN A 18 -1.15 7.51 -18.15
CA GLN A 18 -1.69 8.74 -17.57
C GLN A 18 -0.98 9.11 -16.26
N THR A 19 -0.87 10.41 -15.99
CA THR A 19 -0.56 10.91 -14.65
C THR A 19 -1.77 10.74 -13.74
N PHE A 20 -1.55 10.87 -12.43
CA PHE A 20 -2.63 10.82 -11.46
C PHE A 20 -2.47 11.93 -10.42
N THR A 21 -3.58 12.34 -9.84
CA THR A 21 -3.62 13.43 -8.87
C THR A 21 -3.24 12.96 -7.46
N ARG A 22 -2.96 13.91 -6.56
CA ARG A 22 -2.67 13.62 -5.16
C ARG A 22 -3.82 12.88 -4.46
N ALA A 23 -5.06 13.24 -4.75
CA ALA A 23 -6.26 12.55 -4.25
C ALA A 23 -6.34 11.10 -4.74
N GLN A 24 -6.01 10.85 -6.01
CA GLN A 24 -5.94 9.49 -6.57
C GLN A 24 -4.83 8.67 -5.92
N GLY A 25 -3.65 9.26 -5.73
CA GLY A 25 -2.52 8.59 -5.09
C GLY A 25 -2.81 8.16 -3.65
N ALA A 26 -3.46 9.03 -2.86
CA ALA A 26 -3.88 8.69 -1.50
C ALA A 26 -4.86 7.51 -1.48
N THR A 27 -5.87 7.54 -2.34
CA THR A 27 -6.88 6.47 -2.44
C THR A 27 -6.25 5.15 -2.88
N MET A 28 -5.34 5.18 -3.86
CA MET A 28 -4.61 4.01 -4.33
C MET A 28 -3.71 3.41 -3.26
N LEU A 29 -3.03 4.25 -2.46
CA LEU A 29 -2.23 3.79 -1.33
C LEU A 29 -3.10 3.06 -0.30
N LEU A 30 -4.26 3.61 0.06
CA LEU A 30 -5.17 2.95 1.00
C LEU A 30 -5.66 1.60 0.47
N ARG A 31 -5.95 1.50 -0.83
CA ARG A 31 -6.29 0.21 -1.46
C ARG A 31 -5.13 -0.78 -1.41
N LEU A 32 -3.92 -0.33 -1.76
CA LEU A 32 -2.70 -1.16 -1.73
C LEU A 32 -2.43 -1.77 -0.35
N PHE A 33 -2.72 -1.03 0.72
CA PHE A 33 -2.52 -1.45 2.11
C PHE A 33 -3.77 -2.05 2.77
N GLY A 34 -4.84 -2.29 2.01
CA GLY A 34 -6.06 -2.93 2.53
C GLY A 34 -6.92 -2.07 3.46
N TRP A 35 -6.77 -0.75 3.37
CA TRP A 35 -7.46 0.23 4.19
C TRP A 35 -8.61 0.96 3.49
N GLU A 36 -8.86 0.69 2.22
CA GLU A 36 -9.91 1.37 1.44
C GLU A 36 -11.30 1.20 2.08
N ALA A 37 -11.69 -0.03 2.42
CA ALA A 37 -12.98 -0.29 3.07
C ALA A 37 -13.07 0.36 4.46
N ALA A 38 -11.96 0.39 5.21
CA ALA A 38 -11.93 1.06 6.50
C ALA A 38 -12.11 2.58 6.34
N ALA A 39 -11.47 3.19 5.35
CA ALA A 39 -11.59 4.61 5.04
C ALA A 39 -13.00 4.98 4.57
N ALA A 40 -13.62 4.16 3.71
CA ALA A 40 -14.98 4.39 3.21
C ALA A 40 -16.05 4.35 4.33
N ASN A 41 -15.87 3.45 5.29
CA ASN A 41 -16.82 3.24 6.39
C ASN A 41 -16.57 4.11 7.63
N ALA A 42 -15.39 4.74 7.72
CA ALA A 42 -15.05 5.57 8.86
C ALA A 42 -16.03 6.76 9.01
N GLN A 43 -16.47 6.96 10.25
CA GLN A 43 -17.40 8.02 10.64
C GLN A 43 -16.65 9.12 11.38
N GLY A 44 -17.07 10.37 11.20
CA GLY A 44 -16.52 11.52 11.94
C GLY A 44 -15.06 11.87 11.59
N LEU A 45 -14.52 11.37 10.47
CA LEU A 45 -13.20 11.78 10.02
C LEU A 45 -13.23 13.18 9.41
N THR A 46 -12.30 14.03 9.84
CA THR A 46 -12.08 15.36 9.30
C THR A 46 -10.59 15.57 9.06
N SER A 47 -10.24 16.28 7.98
CA SER A 47 -8.90 16.80 7.74
C SER A 47 -8.87 18.32 7.92
N PRO A 48 -7.69 18.92 8.19
CA PRO A 48 -7.55 20.38 8.24
C PRO A 48 -7.60 21.04 6.86
N PHE A 49 -7.69 20.26 5.78
CA PHE A 49 -7.60 20.73 4.41
C PHE A 49 -8.91 21.38 3.93
N THR A 50 -8.87 22.68 3.70
CA THR A 50 -10.01 23.48 3.25
C THR A 50 -10.35 23.28 1.77
N ASP A 51 -9.36 22.83 0.98
CA ASP A 51 -9.49 22.50 -0.44
C ASP A 51 -9.96 21.06 -0.70
N VAL A 52 -10.29 20.30 0.36
CA VAL A 52 -10.95 18.99 0.28
C VAL A 52 -12.26 19.03 1.09
N PRO A 53 -13.33 19.62 0.52
CA PRO A 53 -14.63 19.68 1.20
C PRO A 53 -15.23 18.28 1.41
N ALA A 54 -16.19 18.16 2.32
CA ALA A 54 -16.78 16.86 2.69
C ALA A 54 -17.43 16.11 1.52
N GLU A 55 -17.92 16.86 0.53
CA GLU A 55 -18.54 16.36 -0.70
C GLU A 55 -17.52 15.89 -1.75
N HIS A 56 -16.24 16.22 -1.57
CA HIS A 56 -15.19 15.78 -2.48
C HIS A 56 -15.07 14.25 -2.42
N TRP A 57 -15.02 13.59 -3.58
CA TRP A 57 -15.01 12.12 -3.68
C TRP A 57 -13.89 11.45 -2.86
N ALA A 58 -12.75 12.14 -2.72
CA ALA A 58 -11.60 11.66 -1.95
C ALA A 58 -11.58 12.11 -0.48
N ALA A 59 -12.59 12.85 0.01
CA ALA A 59 -12.56 13.46 1.35
C ALA A 59 -12.29 12.43 2.45
N LYS A 60 -13.00 11.30 2.43
CA LYS A 60 -12.79 10.20 3.38
C LYS A 60 -11.40 9.59 3.27
N SER A 61 -10.93 9.32 2.05
CA SER A 61 -9.60 8.76 1.81
C SER A 61 -8.50 9.69 2.34
N VAL A 62 -8.60 10.99 2.04
CA VAL A 62 -7.62 12.00 2.46
C VAL A 62 -7.65 12.14 3.99
N ALA A 63 -8.82 12.26 4.61
CA ALA A 63 -8.95 12.37 6.05
C ALA A 63 -8.43 11.12 6.79
N PHE A 64 -8.74 9.92 6.28
CA PHE A 64 -8.24 8.67 6.85
C PHE A 64 -6.72 8.56 6.72
N ALA A 65 -6.17 8.85 5.53
CA ALA A 65 -4.74 8.81 5.29
C ALA A 65 -3.99 9.87 6.13
N HIS A 66 -4.59 11.04 6.32
CA HIS A 66 -4.05 12.11 7.17
C HIS A 66 -4.05 11.69 8.65
N GLY A 67 -5.16 11.14 9.15
CA GLY A 67 -5.25 10.62 10.52
C GLY A 67 -4.29 9.46 10.82
N LYS A 68 -3.78 8.79 9.78
CA LYS A 68 -2.72 7.78 9.86
C LYS A 68 -1.31 8.32 9.61
N SER A 69 -1.16 9.63 9.44
CA SER A 69 0.11 10.30 9.10
C SER A 69 0.76 9.76 7.82
N LEU A 70 -0.04 9.32 6.84
CA LEU A 70 0.46 8.82 5.56
C LEU A 70 0.62 9.96 4.55
N VAL A 71 -0.33 10.89 4.57
CA VAL A 71 -0.35 12.06 3.69
C VAL A 71 -0.21 13.34 4.49
N HIS A 72 0.57 14.27 3.96
CA HIS A 72 0.71 15.63 4.47
C HIS A 72 0.18 16.62 3.42
N GLY A 73 -0.33 17.75 3.90
CA GLY A 73 -0.73 18.86 3.04
C GLY A 73 0.46 19.50 2.35
N VAL A 74 0.18 20.29 1.30
CA VAL A 74 1.18 21.21 0.73
C VAL A 74 1.37 22.43 1.64
N THR A 75 0.36 22.72 2.47
CA THR A 75 0.42 23.60 3.63
C THR A 75 -0.35 22.96 4.79
N ASN A 76 -0.45 23.64 5.93
CA ASN A 76 -1.25 23.16 7.07
C ASN A 76 -2.75 23.05 6.75
N GLU A 77 -3.25 23.80 5.76
CA GLU A 77 -4.68 23.94 5.46
C GLU A 77 -5.04 23.57 4.02
N SER A 78 -4.08 23.14 3.20
CA SER A 78 -4.29 22.76 1.80
C SER A 78 -3.61 21.43 1.48
N PHE A 79 -4.36 20.55 0.82
CA PHE A 79 -3.88 19.27 0.33
C PHE A 79 -3.47 19.30 -1.14
N ALA A 80 -4.04 20.20 -1.95
CA ALA A 80 -3.96 20.24 -3.40
C ALA A 80 -4.41 18.92 -4.08
N PRO A 81 -5.70 18.53 -3.95
CA PRO A 81 -6.18 17.21 -4.38
C PRO A 81 -6.02 16.93 -5.88
N ASP A 82 -6.12 17.96 -6.71
CA ASP A 82 -6.05 17.88 -8.18
C ASP A 82 -4.65 18.08 -8.76
N ALA A 83 -3.67 18.47 -7.92
CA ALA A 83 -2.30 18.58 -8.38
C ALA A 83 -1.73 17.20 -8.72
N SER A 84 -0.92 17.13 -9.78
CA SER A 84 -0.21 15.92 -10.17
C SER A 84 0.67 15.41 -9.02
N MET A 85 0.58 14.10 -8.75
CA MET A 85 1.44 13.45 -7.76
C MET A 85 2.86 13.26 -8.35
N THR A 86 3.89 13.64 -7.60
CA THR A 86 5.28 13.33 -7.99
C THR A 86 5.69 11.94 -7.51
N GLY A 87 6.68 11.33 -8.18
CA GLY A 87 7.20 10.02 -7.75
C GLY A 87 7.81 10.06 -6.34
N ALA A 88 8.54 11.12 -6.01
CA ALA A 88 9.08 11.32 -4.66
C ALA A 88 7.99 11.37 -3.59
N GLN A 89 6.86 12.04 -3.87
CA GLN A 89 5.71 12.05 -2.95
C GLN A 89 5.10 10.66 -2.80
N PHE A 90 4.84 9.95 -3.91
CA PHE A 90 4.24 8.61 -3.84
C PHE A 90 5.14 7.59 -3.13
N ILE A 91 6.46 7.65 -3.36
CA ILE A 91 7.44 6.82 -2.67
C ILE A 91 7.43 7.13 -1.17
N ALA A 92 7.44 8.41 -0.76
CA ALA A 92 7.37 8.79 0.64
C ALA A 92 6.10 8.26 1.32
N LEU A 93 4.94 8.42 0.69
CA LEU A 93 3.65 7.87 1.14
C LEU A 93 3.72 6.35 1.36
N THR A 94 4.33 5.63 0.41
CA THR A 94 4.52 4.17 0.48
C THR A 94 5.44 3.79 1.63
N LEU A 95 6.54 4.52 1.83
CA LEU A 95 7.48 4.31 2.93
C LEU A 95 6.82 4.55 4.30
N ARG A 96 6.02 5.61 4.45
CA ARG A 96 5.24 5.86 5.69
C ARG A 96 4.30 4.70 5.99
N ALA A 97 3.60 4.21 4.97
CA ALA A 97 2.71 3.05 5.11
C ALA A 97 3.46 1.74 5.44
N LEU A 98 4.71 1.59 5.01
CA LEU A 98 5.61 0.49 5.41
C LEU A 98 6.20 0.65 6.83
N GLY A 99 5.90 1.75 7.53
CA GLY A 99 6.34 2.02 8.90
C GLY A 99 7.50 3.00 9.03
N TYR A 100 7.97 3.60 7.94
CA TYR A 100 8.95 4.70 7.98
C TYR A 100 8.21 6.03 8.12
N ALA A 101 7.61 6.27 9.30
CA ALA A 101 6.68 7.39 9.56
C ALA A 101 7.21 8.77 9.14
N GLU A 102 8.50 9.02 9.34
CA GLU A 102 9.17 10.30 9.03
C GLU A 102 9.67 10.41 7.57
N ALA A 103 9.25 9.52 6.67
CA ALA A 103 9.69 9.56 5.28
C ALA A 103 9.18 10.83 4.58
N GLU A 104 10.08 11.69 4.10
CA GLU A 104 9.73 12.91 3.36
C GLU A 104 10.14 12.80 1.89
N PRO A 105 9.49 13.54 0.96
CA PRO A 105 9.79 13.46 -0.47
C PRO A 105 11.27 13.70 -0.81
N GLN A 106 11.93 14.61 -0.09
CA GLN A 106 13.32 14.99 -0.33
C GLN A 106 14.31 13.83 -0.10
N GLN A 107 13.96 12.90 0.79
CA GLN A 107 14.78 11.73 1.14
C GLN A 107 14.22 10.42 0.59
N ALA A 108 13.12 10.48 -0.18
CA ALA A 108 12.37 9.30 -0.62
C ALA A 108 13.22 8.32 -1.44
N SER A 109 14.09 8.81 -2.33
CA SER A 109 14.95 7.96 -3.16
C SER A 109 15.94 7.13 -2.31
N GLU A 110 16.65 7.79 -1.39
CA GLU A 110 17.66 7.13 -0.55
C GLU A 110 17.01 6.17 0.44
N LEU A 111 15.88 6.56 1.02
CA LEU A 111 15.15 5.73 1.95
C LEU A 111 14.48 4.53 1.26
N ALA A 112 14.00 4.69 0.03
CA ALA A 112 13.48 3.58 -0.77
C ALA A 112 14.57 2.57 -1.11
N ALA A 113 15.77 3.04 -1.45
CA ALA A 113 16.93 2.18 -1.72
C ALA A 113 17.36 1.40 -0.47
N SER A 114 17.51 2.08 0.66
CA SER A 114 18.00 1.47 1.91
C SER A 114 16.98 0.57 2.60
N SER A 115 15.68 0.82 2.43
CA SER A 115 14.61 -0.05 2.95
C SER A 115 14.38 -1.31 2.09
N GLY A 116 14.95 -1.38 0.90
CA GLY A 116 14.64 -2.42 -0.08
C GLY A 116 13.27 -2.25 -0.73
N LEU A 117 12.65 -1.07 -0.63
CA LEU A 117 11.44 -0.75 -1.39
C LEU A 117 11.74 -0.64 -2.89
N LEU A 118 12.89 -0.10 -3.28
CA LEU A 118 13.30 -0.01 -4.69
C LEU A 118 14.81 -0.25 -4.81
N GLY A 119 15.27 -0.68 -5.99
CA GLY A 119 16.69 -0.59 -6.32
C GLY A 119 17.15 0.87 -6.39
N ALA A 120 18.42 1.15 -6.10
CA ALA A 120 18.92 2.54 -6.08
C ALA A 120 18.72 3.29 -7.40
N GLY A 121 18.83 2.58 -8.55
CA GLY A 121 18.56 3.14 -9.88
C GLY A 121 17.10 3.55 -10.04
N ASP A 122 16.18 2.62 -9.80
CA ASP A 122 14.73 2.86 -9.91
C ASP A 122 14.25 3.92 -8.93
N ALA A 123 14.75 3.90 -7.69
CA ALA A 123 14.42 4.89 -6.67
C ALA A 123 14.76 6.30 -7.14
N LYS A 124 15.95 6.50 -7.72
CA LYS A 124 16.38 7.78 -8.26
C LYS A 124 15.56 8.17 -9.49
N GLN A 125 15.36 7.23 -10.41
CA GLN A 125 14.58 7.44 -11.63
C GLN A 125 13.17 7.92 -11.31
N PHE A 126 12.44 7.20 -10.44
CA PHE A 126 11.07 7.53 -10.09
C PHE A 126 10.98 8.82 -9.26
N ALA A 127 11.86 9.02 -8.29
CA ALA A 127 11.84 10.22 -7.45
C ALA A 127 12.12 11.50 -8.25
N GLN A 128 12.94 11.41 -9.31
CA GLN A 128 13.37 12.54 -10.14
C GLN A 128 12.62 12.63 -11.47
N ALA A 129 11.61 11.78 -11.70
CA ALA A 129 10.87 11.75 -12.95
C ALA A 129 10.16 13.09 -13.20
N ALA A 130 10.35 13.66 -14.39
CA ALA A 130 9.65 14.87 -14.80
C ALA A 130 8.13 14.65 -14.90
N VAL A 131 7.73 13.42 -15.26
CA VAL A 131 6.33 12.98 -15.28
C VAL A 131 6.28 11.61 -14.61
N PHE A 132 5.52 11.50 -13.52
CA PHE A 132 5.30 10.24 -12.82
C PHE A 132 3.94 9.66 -13.26
N ARG A 133 3.98 8.49 -13.89
CA ARG A 133 2.82 7.87 -14.52
C ARG A 133 2.27 6.72 -13.69
N ARG A 134 1.12 6.17 -14.10
CA ARG A 134 0.48 5.04 -13.41
C ARG A 134 1.29 3.75 -13.55
N ASP A 135 2.05 3.55 -14.62
CA ASP A 135 3.01 2.43 -14.73
C ASP A 135 4.14 2.52 -13.68
N ASP A 136 4.75 3.69 -13.49
CA ASP A 136 5.76 3.92 -12.46
C ASP A 136 5.20 3.62 -11.07
N MET A 137 3.99 4.13 -10.79
CA MET A 137 3.29 3.86 -9.53
C MET A 137 3.00 2.37 -9.33
N VAL A 138 2.61 1.66 -10.39
CA VAL A 138 2.40 0.21 -10.34
C VAL A 138 3.72 -0.52 -10.04
N ALA A 139 4.84 -0.06 -10.57
CA ALA A 139 6.16 -0.61 -10.25
C ALA A 139 6.50 -0.41 -8.76
N VAL A 140 6.26 0.78 -8.21
CA VAL A 140 6.44 1.05 -6.77
C VAL A 140 5.52 0.16 -5.93
N ALA A 141 4.24 0.04 -6.29
CA ALA A 141 3.27 -0.79 -5.59
C ALA A 141 3.61 -2.28 -5.64
N TYR A 142 4.06 -2.77 -6.80
CA TYR A 142 4.53 -4.14 -6.98
C TYR A 142 5.75 -4.46 -6.12
N SER A 143 6.65 -3.49 -5.97
CA SER A 143 7.78 -3.66 -5.06
C SER A 143 7.33 -3.64 -3.59
N ALA A 144 6.44 -2.70 -3.23
CA ALA A 144 5.94 -2.54 -1.87
C ALA A 144 5.30 -3.82 -1.30
N ILE A 145 4.55 -4.58 -2.10
CA ILE A 145 3.94 -5.85 -1.65
C ILE A 145 5.00 -6.92 -1.28
N GLN A 146 6.21 -6.82 -1.83
CA GLN A 146 7.33 -7.71 -1.55
C GLN A 146 8.26 -7.17 -0.46
N THR A 147 8.18 -5.87 -0.14
CA THR A 147 8.99 -5.23 0.89
C THR A 147 8.52 -5.63 2.30
N LYS A 148 9.49 -5.82 3.21
CA LYS A 148 9.20 -6.04 4.64
C LYS A 148 8.70 -4.76 5.29
N LEU A 149 7.71 -4.88 6.18
CA LEU A 149 7.33 -3.75 7.03
C LEU A 149 8.48 -3.45 8.00
N LYS A 150 8.72 -2.17 8.28
CA LYS A 150 9.77 -1.74 9.20
C LYS A 150 9.60 -2.42 10.55
N GLY A 151 10.66 -3.06 11.05
CA GLY A 151 10.65 -3.78 12.33
C GLY A 151 9.90 -5.13 12.30
N SER A 152 9.43 -5.57 11.13
CA SER A 152 8.75 -6.86 10.95
C SER A 152 9.59 -7.81 10.09
N GLY A 153 9.49 -9.11 10.38
CA GLY A 153 9.98 -10.17 9.49
C GLY A 153 9.10 -10.40 8.26
N LYS A 154 7.88 -9.85 8.26
CA LYS A 154 6.84 -10.09 7.25
C LYS A 154 6.84 -9.04 6.15
N THR A 155 6.56 -9.47 4.92
CA THR A 155 6.27 -8.58 3.80
C THR A 155 4.86 -8.00 3.89
N LEU A 156 4.59 -6.92 3.14
CA LEU A 156 3.24 -6.39 3.02
C LEU A 156 2.26 -7.44 2.49
N LEU A 157 2.62 -8.22 1.47
CA LEU A 157 1.76 -9.30 0.97
C LEU A 157 1.42 -10.33 2.06
N GLN A 158 2.41 -10.73 2.87
CA GLN A 158 2.15 -11.65 3.99
C GLN A 158 1.19 -11.04 5.02
N LYS A 159 1.37 -9.76 5.35
CA LYS A 159 0.46 -9.05 6.27
C LYS A 159 -0.96 -8.98 5.71
N LEU A 160 -1.12 -8.69 4.42
CA LEU A 160 -2.43 -8.59 3.76
C LEU A 160 -3.17 -9.93 3.70
N VAL A 161 -2.44 -11.04 3.52
CA VAL A 161 -2.99 -12.39 3.57
C VAL A 161 -3.42 -12.77 4.98
N GLU A 162 -2.62 -12.43 5.99
CA GLU A 162 -2.95 -12.72 7.40
C GLU A 162 -4.15 -11.92 7.91
N ASP A 163 -4.32 -10.69 7.42
CA ASP A 163 -5.46 -9.86 7.80
C ASP A 163 -6.77 -10.31 7.13
N ASP A 164 -6.70 -11.22 6.13
CA ASP A 164 -7.79 -11.84 5.34
C ASP A 164 -8.89 -10.87 4.86
N LYS A 165 -8.54 -9.59 4.68
CA LYS A 165 -9.48 -8.53 4.32
C LYS A 165 -9.34 -8.02 2.89
N THR A 166 -8.17 -8.24 2.28
CA THR A 166 -7.83 -7.59 0.99
C THR A 166 -7.24 -8.56 -0.03
N VAL A 167 -6.45 -9.55 0.40
CA VAL A 167 -5.82 -10.53 -0.48
C VAL A 167 -5.98 -11.92 0.12
N SER A 168 -6.67 -12.83 -0.58
CA SER A 168 -6.79 -14.22 -0.11
C SER A 168 -5.48 -14.99 -0.29
N ALA A 169 -5.30 -16.06 0.50
CA ALA A 169 -4.13 -16.93 0.39
C ALA A 169 -4.00 -17.57 -1.00
N GLU A 170 -5.12 -17.92 -1.63
CA GLU A 170 -5.17 -18.50 -2.98
C GLU A 170 -4.73 -17.48 -4.03
N ALA A 171 -5.25 -16.25 -3.96
CA ALA A 171 -4.86 -15.16 -4.85
C ALA A 171 -3.37 -14.83 -4.72
N ALA A 172 -2.86 -14.81 -3.49
CA ALA A 172 -1.45 -14.61 -3.20
C ALA A 172 -0.59 -15.76 -3.75
N ALA A 173 -0.96 -17.02 -3.53
CA ALA A 173 -0.23 -18.18 -4.04
C ALA A 173 -0.19 -18.21 -5.58
N ALA A 174 -1.31 -17.88 -6.23
CA ALA A 174 -1.42 -17.80 -7.69
C ALA A 174 -0.56 -16.69 -8.32
N SER A 175 -0.06 -15.75 -7.52
CA SER A 175 0.89 -14.72 -7.98
C SER A 175 2.34 -15.22 -8.07
N GLY A 176 2.67 -16.35 -7.43
CA GLY A 176 4.04 -16.84 -7.30
C GLY A 176 4.92 -16.09 -6.28
N LEU A 177 4.41 -14.97 -5.73
CA LEU A 177 5.11 -14.13 -4.75
C LEU A 177 4.88 -14.56 -3.30
N TYR A 178 3.87 -15.40 -3.07
CA TYR A 178 3.55 -15.94 -1.76
C TYR A 178 3.75 -17.44 -1.77
N LYS A 179 4.75 -17.88 -1.00
CA LYS A 179 4.80 -19.26 -0.52
C LYS A 179 4.26 -19.19 0.90
N LYS A 180 3.12 -19.85 1.15
CA LYS A 180 2.68 -20.07 2.53
C LYS A 180 3.89 -20.69 3.23
N SER A 181 4.48 -19.96 4.18
CA SER A 181 5.47 -20.56 5.06
C SER A 181 4.80 -21.83 5.57
N ALA A 182 5.52 -22.96 5.58
CA ALA A 182 5.13 -24.05 6.45
C ALA A 182 5.26 -23.51 7.89
N ALA A 183 4.30 -22.69 8.31
CA ALA A 183 4.07 -22.45 9.70
C ALA A 183 3.75 -23.85 10.22
N THR A 184 4.67 -24.41 11.00
CA THR A 184 4.23 -25.16 12.17
C THR A 184 3.20 -24.27 12.85
N SER A 185 1.92 -24.53 12.58
CA SER A 185 0.86 -23.84 13.28
C SER A 185 1.06 -24.19 14.74
N ASN A 186 1.33 -23.14 15.52
CA ASN A 186 1.25 -23.21 16.98
C ASN A 186 -0.21 -23.08 17.44
N ASP A 187 -1.17 -23.23 16.52
CA ASP A 187 -2.57 -23.41 16.86
C ASP A 187 -2.69 -24.77 17.55
N PRO A 188 -3.12 -24.82 18.83
CA PRO A 188 -3.28 -26.08 19.54
C PRO A 188 -4.19 -27.06 18.81
N MET A 189 -5.16 -26.57 18.01
CA MET A 189 -6.11 -27.42 17.32
C MET A 189 -5.48 -28.19 16.16
N ASP A 190 -4.62 -27.55 15.37
CA ASP A 190 -3.86 -28.21 14.29
C ASP A 190 -2.87 -29.26 14.83
N GLN A 191 -2.30 -29.02 16.03
CA GLN A 191 -1.42 -29.99 16.68
C GLN A 191 -2.20 -31.21 17.19
N ILE A 192 -3.41 -31.00 17.71
CA ILE A 192 -4.32 -32.08 18.12
C ILE A 192 -4.73 -32.90 16.89
N GLU A 193 -5.10 -32.25 15.79
CA GLU A 193 -5.54 -32.94 14.58
C GLU A 193 -4.42 -33.80 13.97
N LYS A 194 -3.21 -33.25 13.87
CA LYS A 194 -2.03 -34.00 13.42
C LYS A 194 -1.67 -35.16 14.35
N ALA A 195 -1.76 -34.97 15.67
CA ALA A 195 -1.49 -36.03 16.63
C ALA A 195 -2.53 -37.17 16.56
N ILE A 196 -3.79 -36.84 16.28
CA ILE A 196 -4.86 -37.84 16.05
C ILE A 196 -4.59 -38.62 14.76
N GLU A 197 -4.23 -37.95 13.67
CA GLU A 197 -3.93 -38.61 12.39
C GLU A 197 -2.72 -39.55 12.48
N ASP A 198 -1.65 -39.14 13.18
CA ASP A 198 -0.46 -39.97 13.37
C ASP A 198 -0.73 -41.17 14.29
N ALA A 199 -1.65 -41.05 15.26
CA ALA A 199 -2.06 -42.14 16.13
C ALA A 199 -2.93 -43.18 15.40
N LEU A 200 -3.72 -42.76 14.41
CA LEU A 200 -4.56 -43.66 13.59
C LEU A 200 -3.76 -44.43 12.53
N ARG A 201 -2.50 -44.05 12.27
CA ARG A 201 -1.60 -44.72 11.31
C ARG A 201 -0.70 -45.78 11.94
N LYS A 202 -0.77 -45.98 13.26
CA LYS A 202 -0.09 -47.06 13.98
C LYS A 202 -1.08 -48.16 14.35
#